data_AF-A0A512HPF1-F1
#
_entry.id   AF-A0A512HPF1-F1
#
_cell.length_a   1.000
_cell.length_b   1.000
_cell.length_c   1.000
_cell.angle_alpha   90.00
_cell.angle_beta   90.00
_cell.angle_gamma   90.00
#
_symmetry.space_group_name_H-M   'P 1'
#
loop_
_entity.id
_entity.type
_entity.pdbx_description
1 polymer ?
#
loop_
_entity_poly.entity_id
_entity_poly.type
_entity_poly.pdbx_seq_one_letter_code
_entity_poly.pdbx_strand_id
1 'polypeptide(L)' 'MIHDVAKRLNSVLTPEDLALLEKAFARVCELRGISQTSPPAQESAKVLINLYQSGIRNRFQLVAMLTGQRYP' A
#
# COMPACT_ATOMS: atom_id res chain seq x y z
N MET A 1 -1.49 -4.09 -11.34
CA MET A 1 -0.25 -3.33 -11.02
C MET A 1 0.38 -3.78 -9.70
N ILE A 2 -0.36 -3.89 -8.58
CA ILE A 2 0.22 -4.37 -7.30
C ILE A 2 0.74 -5.82 -7.37
N HIS A 3 0.06 -6.70 -8.12
CA HIS A 3 0.50 -8.07 -8.36
C HIS A 3 1.94 -8.17 -8.93
N ASP A 4 2.33 -7.24 -9.81
CA ASP A 4 3.64 -7.28 -10.48
C ASP A 4 4.77 -6.85 -9.52
N VAL A 5 4.48 -5.85 -8.67
CA VAL A 5 5.40 -5.36 -7.64
C VAL A 5 5.55 -6.40 -6.52
N ALA A 6 4.45 -7.01 -6.10
CA ALA A 6 4.41 -8.12 -5.14
C ALA A 6 5.28 -9.31 -5.60
N LYS A 7 5.14 -9.71 -6.87
CA LYS A 7 5.89 -10.83 -7.46
C LYS A 7 7.39 -10.56 -7.53
N ARG A 8 7.80 -9.32 -7.76
CA ARG A 8 9.22 -8.90 -7.75
C ARG A 8 9.87 -8.93 -6.35
N LEU A 9 9.07 -8.91 -5.30
CA LEU A 9 9.53 -8.73 -3.91
C LEU A 9 9.52 -10.02 -3.07
N ASN A 10 9.33 -11.19 -3.70
CA ASN A 10 9.53 -12.53 -3.14
C ASN A 10 8.79 -12.80 -1.82
N SER A 11 7.67 -12.09 -1.58
CA SER A 11 6.82 -12.32 -0.42
C SER A 11 5.65 -13.21 -0.81
N VAL A 12 5.41 -14.27 -0.03
CA VAL A 12 4.20 -15.08 -0.14
C VAL A 12 3.03 -14.21 0.33
N LEU A 13 2.49 -13.42 -0.58
CA LEU A 13 1.28 -12.63 -0.35
C LEU A 13 0.09 -13.54 -0.56
N THR A 14 -0.67 -13.75 0.52
CA THR A 14 -1.95 -14.43 0.41
C THR A 14 -2.95 -13.52 -0.32
N PRO A 15 -4.03 -14.07 -0.90
CA PRO A 15 -5.10 -13.26 -1.47
C PRO A 15 -5.69 -12.25 -0.48
N GLU A 16 -5.70 -12.59 0.81
CA GLU A 16 -6.17 -11.73 1.89
C GLU A 16 -5.23 -10.54 2.13
N ASP A 17 -3.91 -10.79 2.13
CA ASP A 17 -2.89 -9.75 2.26
C ASP A 17 -2.93 -8.80 1.07
N LEU A 18 -3.10 -9.36 -0.14
CA LEU A 18 -3.25 -8.57 -1.35
C LEU A 18 -4.48 -7.66 -1.26
N ALA A 19 -5.63 -8.19 -0.85
CA ALA A 19 -6.85 -7.41 -0.70
C ALA A 19 -6.68 -6.29 0.36
N LEU A 20 -5.93 -6.54 1.43
CA LEU A 20 -5.59 -5.53 2.43
C LEU A 20 -4.73 -4.42 1.82
N LEU A 21 -3.69 -4.78 1.07
CA LEU A 21 -2.79 -3.83 0.42
C LEU A 21 -3.51 -3.01 -0.64
N GLU A 22 -4.38 -3.62 -1.45
CA GLU A 22 -5.19 -2.90 -2.44
C GLU A 22 -6.13 -1.89 -1.76
N LYS A 23 -6.80 -2.28 -0.67
CA LYS A 23 -7.67 -1.38 0.11
C LYS A 23 -6.90 -0.26 0.81
N ALA A 24 -5.67 -0.52 1.25
CA ALA A 24 -4.79 0.51 1.83
C ALA A 24 -4.32 1.48 0.74
N PHE A 25 -3.87 0.95 -0.39
CA PHE A 25 -3.38 1.71 -1.53
C PHE A 25 -4.45 2.62 -2.13
N ALA A 26 -5.65 2.08 -2.39
CA ALA A 26 -6.78 2.86 -2.87
C ALA A 26 -7.07 4.03 -1.93
N ARG A 27 -7.07 3.77 -0.62
CA ARG A 27 -7.31 4.81 0.38
C ARG A 27 -6.22 5.89 0.41
N VAL A 28 -4.96 5.50 0.28
CA VAL A 28 -3.84 6.46 0.19
C VAL A 28 -3.97 7.32 -1.06
N CYS A 29 -4.35 6.73 -2.20
CA CYS A 29 -4.56 7.47 -3.44
C CYS A 29 -5.73 8.46 -3.32
N GLU A 30 -6.85 8.05 -2.72
CA GLU A 30 -7.98 8.93 -2.41
C GLU A 30 -7.56 10.10 -1.52
N LEU A 31 -6.87 9.83 -0.42
CA LEU A 31 -6.44 10.86 0.54
C LEU A 31 -5.44 11.85 -0.07
N ARG A 32 -4.61 11.39 -1.00
CA ARG A 32 -3.65 12.22 -1.74
C ARG A 32 -4.25 12.88 -2.97
N GLY A 33 -5.50 12.57 -3.33
CA GLY A 33 -6.16 13.11 -4.54
C GLY A 33 -5.47 12.70 -5.84
N ILE A 34 -4.79 11.55 -5.88
CA ILE A 34 -4.03 11.08 -7.04
C ILE A 34 -4.68 9.85 -7.69
N SER A 35 -4.51 9.73 -9.01
CA SER A 35 -4.92 8.53 -9.73
C SER A 35 -4.03 7.35 -9.36
N GLN A 36 -4.62 6.17 -9.15
CA GLN A 36 -3.90 4.92 -8.85
C GLN A 36 -2.90 4.50 -9.95
N THR A 37 -3.09 4.99 -11.18
CA THR A 37 -2.21 4.73 -12.33
C THR A 37 -1.12 5.77 -12.51
N SER A 38 -1.11 6.82 -11.67
CA SER A 38 -0.14 7.91 -11.79
C SER A 38 1.24 7.52 -11.25
N PRO A 39 2.33 8.12 -11.75
CA PRO A 39 3.67 7.87 -11.21
C PRO A 39 3.80 8.08 -9.68
N PRO A 40 3.18 9.12 -9.06
CA PRO A 40 3.16 9.28 -7.61
C PRO A 40 2.48 8.14 -6.85
N ALA A 41 1.50 7.48 -7.48
CA ALA A 41 0.82 6.33 -6.90
C ALA A 41 1.74 5.09 -6.94
N GLN A 42 2.55 4.91 -7.98
CA GLN A 42 3.55 3.83 -8.00
C GLN A 42 4.57 3.95 -6.86
N GLU A 43 5.03 5.17 -6.56
CA GLU A 43 5.93 5.40 -5.42
C GLU A 43 5.23 5.08 -4.08
N SER A 44 3.96 5.47 -3.95
CA SER A 44 3.15 5.13 -2.77
C SER A 44 2.95 3.62 -2.61
N ALA A 45 2.78 2.88 -3.71
CA ALA A 45 2.66 1.43 -3.71
C ALA A 45 3.96 0.74 -3.28
N LYS A 46 5.12 1.22 -3.73
CA LYS A 46 6.43 0.70 -3.30
C LYS A 46 6.62 0.86 -1.79
N VAL A 47 6.35 2.06 -1.27
CA VAL A 47 6.45 2.33 0.17
C VAL A 47 5.47 1.47 0.96
N LEU A 48 4.23 1.32 0.49
CA LEU A 48 3.22 0.46 1.11
C LEU A 48 3.70 -0.99 1.25
N ILE A 49 4.28 -1.54 0.19
CA ILE A 49 4.77 -2.92 0.20
C ILE A 49 6.00 -3.04 1.12
N ASN A 50 6.92 -2.07 1.10
CA ASN A 50 8.06 -2.07 2.02
C ASN A 50 7.62 -2.04 3.50
N LEU A 51 6.59 -1.25 3.83
CA LEU A 51 6.02 -1.21 5.18
C LEU A 51 5.36 -2.53 5.55
N TYR A 52 4.68 -3.18 4.61
CA TYR A 52 4.10 -4.49 4.85
C TYR A 52 5.19 -5.55 5.12
N GLN A 53 6.27 -5.52 4.33
CA GLN A 53 7.40 -6.42 4.48
C GLN A 53 8.21 -6.20 5.76
N SER A 54 8.23 -4.98 6.30
CA SER A 54 8.85 -4.71 7.61
C SER A 54 8.02 -5.25 8.78
N GLY A 55 6.81 -5.78 8.53
CA GLY A 55 5.95 -6.43 9.51
C GLY A 55 4.66 -5.68 9.82
N ILE A 56 4.39 -4.54 9.16
CA ILE A 56 3.16 -3.77 9.39
C ILE A 56 1.99 -4.42 8.64
N ARG A 57 1.18 -5.20 9.35
CA ARG A 57 -0.01 -5.87 8.80
C ARG A 57 -1.33 -5.15 9.05
N ASN A 58 -1.29 -3.98 9.70
CA ASN A 58 -2.49 -3.21 10.00
C ASN A 58 -2.73 -2.14 8.91
N ARG A 59 -3.87 -2.23 8.22
CA ARG A 59 -4.30 -1.27 7.20
C ARG A 59 -4.24 0.18 7.68
N PHE A 60 -4.70 0.47 8.90
CA PHE A 60 -4.74 1.84 9.42
C PHE A 60 -3.33 2.40 9.66
N GLN A 61 -2.42 1.57 10.17
CA GLN A 61 -1.01 1.96 10.31
C GLN A 61 -0.36 2.20 8.95
N LEU A 62 -0.60 1.32 7.97
CA LEU A 62 -0.06 1.50 6.62
C LEU A 62 -0.52 2.83 6.00
N VAL A 63 -1.82 3.12 6.09
CA VAL A 63 -2.37 4.39 5.59
C VAL A 63 -1.77 5.58 6.36
N ALA A 64 -1.71 5.53 7.69
CA ALA A 64 -1.18 6.62 8.52
C ALA A 64 0.31 6.89 8.25
N MET A 65 1.13 5.85 8.08
CA MET A 65 2.56 5.98 7.75
C MET A 65 2.75 6.59 6.36
N LEU A 66 1.86 6.28 5.41
CA LEU A 66 1.92 6.81 4.06
C LEU A 66 1.37 8.23 3.93
N THR A 67 0.33 8.61 4.66
CA THR A 67 -0.29 9.94 4.52
C THR A 67 0.19 10.94 5.57
N GLY A 68 0.90 10.49 6.60
CA GLY A 68 1.28 11.32 7.74
C GLY A 68 0.08 11.75 8.58
N GLN A 69 -1.13 11.28 8.26
CA GLN A 69 -2.33 11.57 9.02
C GLN A 69 -2.42 10.58 10.18
N ARG A 70 -2.36 11.09 11.41
CA ARG A 70 -2.83 10.32 12.58
C ARG A 70 -4.32 10.06 12.36
N TYR A 71 -4.66 8.81 12.06
CA TYR A 71 -6.04 8.38 12.06
C TYR A 71 -6.56 8.49 13.51
N PRO A 72 -7.67 9.19 13.77
CA PRO A 72 -8.30 9.21 15.10
C PRO A 72 -8.87 7.83 15.48
#